data_AF-W6TYI7-F1
#
_entry.id   AF-W6TYI7-F1
#
_cell.length_a   1.000
_cell.length_b   1.000
_cell.length_c   1.000
_cell.angle_alpha   90.00
_cell.angle_beta   90.00
_cell.angle_gamma   90.00
#
_symmetry.space_group_name_H-M   'P 1'
#
loop_
_entity.id
_entity.type
_entity.pdbx_description
1 polymer ?
#
loop_
_entity_poly.entity_id
_entity_poly.type
_entity_poly.pdbx_seq_one_letter_code
_entity_poly.pdbx_strand_id
1 'polypeptide(L)' 'MKFSVYVIYELLMKVQELESEIGDYQSYRKINAGISVITTRDSFDIPAYLLDKQFNNPALISDDDILGLLTTYKPKLPL' A
#
# COMPACT_ATOMS: atom_id res chain seq x y z
N MET A 1 -3.62 11.50 12.16
CA MET A 1 -3.34 10.08 12.50
C MET A 1 -1.86 9.78 12.37
N LYS A 2 -1.33 8.98 13.30
CA LYS A 2 -0.05 8.26 13.13
C LYS A 2 -0.44 6.86 12.64
N PHE A 3 0.04 6.46 11.47
CA PHE A 3 -0.13 5.08 11.00
C PHE A 3 1.05 4.27 11.51
N SER A 4 0.77 3.11 12.10
CA SER A 4 1.82 2.19 12.50
C SER A 4 2.43 1.57 11.25
N VAL A 5 3.76 1.57 11.16
CA VAL A 5 4.48 1.08 9.96
C VAL A 5 4.11 -0.38 9.66
N TYR A 6 3.77 -1.20 10.66
CA TYR A 6 3.33 -2.57 10.46
C TYR A 6 2.08 -2.69 9.56
N VAL A 7 1.13 -1.75 9.65
CA VAL A 7 -0.09 -1.75 8.81
C VAL A 7 0.28 -1.60 7.34
N ILE A 8 1.31 -0.79 7.06
CA ILE A 8 1.83 -0.58 5.70
C ILE A 8 2.50 -1.86 5.19
N TYR A 9 3.30 -2.52 6.03
CA TYR A 9 3.93 -3.80 5.66
C TYR A 9 2.91 -4.90 5.39
N GLU A 10 1.88 -5.04 6.21
CA GLU A 10 0.85 -6.07 6.00
C GLU A 10 0.08 -5.86 4.69
N LEU A 11 -0.29 -4.61 4.39
CA LEU A 11 -0.93 -4.29 3.11
C LEU A 11 0.02 -4.52 1.94
N LEU A 12 1.29 -4.11 2.06
CA LEU A 12 2.30 -4.35 1.04
C LEU A 12 2.47 -5.84 0.74
N MET A 13 2.58 -6.69 1.76
CA MET A 13 2.70 -8.14 1.57
C MET A 13 1.50 -8.70 0.81
N LYS A 14 0.28 -8.26 1.13
CA LYS A 14 -0.93 -8.65 0.38
C LYS A 14 -0.88 -8.20 -1.08
N VAL A 15 -0.36 -7.01 -1.36
CA VAL A 15 -0.20 -6.57 -2.76
C VAL A 15 0.84 -7.42 -3.48
N GLN A 16 1.95 -7.75 -2.82
CA GLN A 16 3.04 -8.58 -3.37
C GLN A 16 2.61 -10.04 -3.63
N GLU A 17 1.63 -10.56 -2.89
CA GLU A 17 1.01 -11.86 -3.17
C GLU A 17 0.25 -11.88 -4.50
N LEU A 18 -0.29 -10.73 -4.94
CA LEU A 18 -1.00 -10.59 -6.21
C LEU A 18 -0.09 -10.13 -7.35
N GLU A 19 0.87 -9.23 -7.07
CA GLU A 19 1.80 -8.67 -8.04
C GLU A 19 3.23 -8.74 -7.51
N SER A 20 3.94 -9.80 -7.90
CA SER A 20 5.29 -10.12 -7.41
C SER A 20 6.37 -9.13 -7.85
N GLU A 21 6.11 -8.25 -8.83
CA GLU A 21 7.09 -7.26 -9.27
C GLU A 21 7.25 -6.07 -8.32
N ILE A 22 6.31 -5.89 -7.38
CA ILE A 22 6.31 -4.78 -6.42
C ILE A 22 7.53 -4.86 -5.49
N GLY A 23 8.25 -3.75 -5.40
CA GLY A 23 9.46 -3.64 -4.59
C GLY A 23 9.23 -3.67 -3.07
N ASP A 24 10.33 -3.73 -2.32
CA ASP A 24 10.30 -3.67 -0.86
C ASP A 24 9.99 -2.25 -0.35
N TYR A 25 9.33 -2.16 0.80
CA TYR A 25 9.04 -0.89 1.47
C TYR A 25 10.32 -0.07 1.70
N GLN A 26 10.32 1.20 1.29
CA GLN A 26 11.38 2.18 1.65
C GLN A 26 10.85 3.25 2.60
N SER A 27 9.71 3.85 2.26
CA SER A 27 9.13 4.95 3.02
C SER A 27 7.67 5.17 2.65
N TYR A 28 7.02 6.11 3.33
CA TYR A 28 5.75 6.66 2.89
C TYR A 28 5.73 8.17 3.05
N ARG A 29 4.85 8.83 2.30
CA ARG A 29 4.47 10.23 2.53
C ARG A 29 2.97 10.35 2.68
N LYS A 30 2.50 11.35 3.43
CA LYS A 30 1.06 11.65 3.52
C LYS A 30 0.58 12.30 2.23
N ILE A 31 -0.64 11.97 1.84
CA ILE A 31 -1.39 12.60 0.76
C ILE A 31 -2.80 12.95 1.27
N ASN A 32 -3.58 13.71 0.50
CA ASN A 32 -4.89 14.19 0.96
C ASN A 32 -5.84 13.05 1.38
N ALA A 33 -5.82 11.92 0.67
CA ALA A 33 -6.74 10.80 0.89
C ALA A 33 -6.13 9.59 1.61
N GLY A 34 -4.90 9.71 2.15
CA GLY A 34 -4.20 8.56 2.75
C GLY A 34 -2.68 8.73 2.76
N ILE A 35 -1.97 7.70 2.29
CA ILE A 35 -0.51 7.73 2.12
C ILE A 35 -0.11 7.28 0.73
N SER A 36 1.06 7.73 0.28
CA SER A 36 1.75 7.18 -0.87
C SER A 36 2.93 6.36 -0.36
N VAL A 37 2.91 5.06 -0.61
CA VAL A 37 3.97 4.11 -0.26
C VAL A 37 5.01 4.13 -1.36
N ILE A 38 6.27 4.25 -0.97
CA ILE A 38 7.42 4.27 -1.87
C ILE A 38 8.17 2.97 -1.62
N THR A 39 8.35 2.18 -2.66
CA THR A 39 9.10 0.94 -2.63
C THR A 39 10.45 1.09 -3.35
N THR A 40 11.24 0.03 -3.38
CA THR A 40 12.49 -0.02 -4.14
C THR A 40 12.27 0.18 -5.64
N ARG A 41 11.13 -0.23 -6.18
CA ARG A 41 10.85 -0.27 -7.63
C ARG A 41 9.73 0.66 -8.08
N ASP A 42 8.84 1.04 -7.18
CA ASP A 42 7.57 1.67 -7.55
C ASP A 42 7.02 2.54 -6.40
N SER A 43 5.83 3.08 -6.64
CA SER A 43 5.00 3.67 -5.60
C SER A 43 3.53 3.42 -5.90
N PHE A 44 2.73 3.33 -4.85
CA PHE A 44 1.27 3.23 -4.92
C PHE A 44 0.64 3.94 -3.73
N ASP A 45 -0.62 4.31 -3.87
CA ASP A 45 -1.36 5.05 -2.85
C ASP A 45 -2.25 4.10 -2.04
N ILE A 46 -2.19 4.20 -0.71
CA ILE A 46 -3.09 3.50 0.20
C ILE A 46 -4.08 4.53 0.78
N PRO A 47 -5.38 4.41 0.44
CA PRO A 47 -6.44 5.21 1.03
C PRO A 47 -6.52 5.08 2.55
N ALA A 48 -6.88 6.17 3.23
CA ALA A 48 -7.01 6.19 4.69
C ALA A 48 -8.02 5.16 5.23
N TYR A 49 -9.09 4.88 4.47
CA TYR A 49 -10.09 3.88 4.88
C TYR A 49 -9.52 2.46 4.88
N LEU A 50 -8.58 2.13 3.98
CA LEU A 50 -7.91 0.82 3.98
C LEU A 50 -6.90 0.70 5.11
N LEU A 51 -6.19 1.79 5.44
CA LEU A 51 -5.31 1.82 6.62
C LEU A 51 -6.11 1.58 7.91
N ASP A 52 -7.28 2.22 8.04
CA ASP A 52 -8.16 2.04 9.18
C ASP A 52 -8.77 0.63 9.23
N LYS A 53 -9.25 0.12 8.09
CA LYS A 53 -9.81 -1.23 7.99
C LYS A 53 -8.75 -2.29 8.34
N GLN A 54 -7.53 -2.17 7.82
CA GLN A 54 -6.44 -3.08 8.17
C GLN A 54 -6.07 -2.99 9.65
N PHE A 55 -6.04 -1.80 10.25
CA PHE A 55 -5.72 -1.65 11.67
C PHE A 55 -6.78 -2.25 12.59
N ASN A 56 -8.07 -2.06 12.27
CA ASN A 56 -9.17 -2.45 13.14
C ASN A 56 -9.64 -3.91 12.92
N ASN A 57 -9.73 -4.35 11.66
CA ASN A 57 -10.17 -5.70 11.32
C ASN A 57 -9.63 -6.16 9.94
N PRO A 58 -8.40 -6.72 9.89
CA PRO A 58 -7.76 -7.19 8.67
C PRO A 58 -8.57 -8.18 7.84
N ALA A 59 -9.48 -8.95 8.47
CA ALA A 59 -10.31 -9.94 7.81
C ALA A 59 -11.39 -9.32 6.89
N LEU A 60 -11.62 -8.01 7.00
CA LEU A 60 -12.55 -7.28 6.13
C LEU A 60 -11.91 -6.76 4.84
N ILE A 61 -10.59 -6.89 4.69
CA ILE A 61 -9.86 -6.49 3.48
C ILE A 61 -10.09 -7.57 2.43
N SER A 62 -10.76 -7.22 1.33
CA SER A 62 -11.00 -8.13 0.21
C SER A 62 -9.87 -8.11 -0.81
N ASP A 63 -9.84 -9.10 -1.70
CA ASP A 63 -8.92 -9.09 -2.85
C ASP A 63 -9.16 -7.87 -3.75
N ASP A 64 -10.43 -7.45 -3.91
CA ASP A 64 -10.78 -6.23 -4.66
C ASP A 64 -10.20 -4.96 -4.02
N ASP A 65 -10.16 -4.89 -2.68
CA ASP A 65 -9.52 -3.77 -1.97
C ASP A 65 -8.02 -3.72 -2.31
N ILE A 66 -7.36 -4.88 -2.35
CA ILE A 66 -5.92 -5.01 -2.68
C ILE A 66 -5.67 -4.70 -4.16
N LEU A 67 -6.46 -5.26 -5.07
CA LEU A 67 -6.40 -4.97 -6.51
C LEU A 67 -6.65 -3.48 -6.79
N GLY A 68 -7.52 -2.84 -6.00
CA GLY A 68 -7.75 -1.40 -6.07
C GLY A 68 -6.48 -0.58 -5.83
N LEU A 69 -5.55 -1.03 -4.98
CA LEU A 69 -4.27 -0.35 -4.75
C LEU A 69 -3.40 -0.30 -6.01
N LEU A 70 -3.46 -1.33 -6.85
CA LEU A 70 -2.71 -1.43 -8.11
C LEU A 70 -3.13 -0.39 -9.14
N THR A 71 -4.34 0.17 -9.03
CA THR A 71 -4.81 1.23 -9.95
C THR A 71 -3.99 2.52 -9.87
N THR A 72 -3.29 2.71 -8.76
CA THR A 72 -2.43 3.88 -8.51
C THR A 72 -0.94 3.58 -8.70
N TYR A 73 -0.62 2.37 -9.16
CA TYR A 73 0.74 1.88 -9.34
C TYR A 73 1.51 2.74 -10.32
N LYS A 74 2.69 3.18 -9.90
CA LYS A 74 3.63 3.99 -10.68
C LYS A 74 5.02 3.36 -10.59
N PRO A 75 5.51 2.69 -11.65
CA PRO A 75 6.87 2.20 -11.66
C PRO A 75 7.85 3.39 -11.56
N LYS A 76 8.95 3.23 -10.84
CA LYS A 76 10.07 4.16 -10.97
C LYS A 76 10.57 4.03 -12.40
N LEU A 77 10.51 5.12 -13.16
CA LEU A 77 11.15 5.20 -14.46
C LEU A 77 12.64 4.82 -14.28
N PRO A 78 13.18 3.91 -15.10
CA PRO A 78 14.62 3.69 -15.10
C PRO A 78 15.31 5.01 -15.43
N LEU A 79 16.33 5.36 -14.63
CA LEU A 79 17.22 6.50 -14.85
C LEU A 79 17.99 6.35 -16.16
#